data_AF-A0A4U6CTJ8-F1
#
_entry.id   AF-A0A4U6CTJ8-F1
#
_cell.length_a   1.000
_cell.length_b   1.000
_cell.length_c   1.000
_cell.angle_alpha   90.00
_cell.angle_beta   90.00
_cell.angle_gamma   90.00
#
_symmetry.space_group_name_H-M   'P 1'
#
loop_
_entity.id
_entity.type
_entity.pdbx_description
1 polymer ?
#
loop_
_entity_poly.entity_id
_entity_poly.type
_entity_poly.pdbx_seq_one_letter_code
_entity_poly.pdbx_strand_id
1 'polypeptide(L)'
;MIHEKIFILAVDREAKIIVKGNVANNSKQINIDFEFLIKEKHDKYFRSPIGLEHPKYWKLQSLTLEKAQLMQLVYSGVSKKQLDMAIKEFKQFFGPGYVFSNGIKIEERLKTLKGIRLTDINRRLLMTA
;
A
#
# COMPACT_ATOMS: atom_id res chain seq x y z
N MET A 1 6.97 11.57 11.53
CA MET A 1 6.85 10.34 12.35
C MET A 1 6.55 9.15 11.45
N ILE A 2 6.84 7.93 11.90
CA ILE A 2 6.68 6.70 11.11
C ILE A 2 5.96 5.65 11.96
N HIS A 3 4.95 5.00 11.41
CA HIS A 3 4.30 3.81 11.99
C HIS A 3 4.49 2.62 11.06
N GLU A 4 4.92 1.50 11.61
CA GLU A 4 5.11 0.27 10.84
C GLU A 4 4.12 -0.78 11.31
N LYS A 5 3.50 -1.48 10.36
CA LYS A 5 2.63 -2.61 10.65
C LYS A 5 2.90 -3.78 9.72
N ILE A 6 3.17 -4.94 10.31
CA ILE A 6 3.40 -6.19 9.57
C ILE A 6 2.12 -7.02 9.61
N PHE A 7 1.73 -7.54 8.45
CA PHE A 7 0.63 -8.45 8.27
C PHE A 7 1.16 -9.77 7.72
N ILE A 8 0.79 -10.86 8.36
CA ILE A 8 1.00 -12.21 7.83
C ILE A 8 -0.12 -12.47 6.83
N LEU A 9 0.24 -12.69 5.57
CA LEU A 9 -0.67 -13.07 4.49
C LEU A 9 -0.67 -14.60 4.33
N ALA A 10 -1.61 -15.11 3.54
CA ALA A 10 -1.63 -16.52 3.17
C ALA A 10 -0.38 -16.89 2.36
N VAL A 11 0.06 -18.16 2.47
CA VAL A 11 1.18 -18.75 1.72
C VAL A 11 2.56 -18.20 2.15
N ASP A 12 2.85 -18.21 3.45
CA ASP A 12 4.17 -17.84 4.03
C ASP A 12 4.73 -16.50 3.50
N ARG A 13 3.84 -15.52 3.30
CA ARG A 13 4.18 -14.19 2.82
C ARG A 13 3.82 -13.16 3.87
N GLU A 14 4.73 -12.26 4.14
CA GLU A 14 4.51 -11.12 5.02
C GLU A 14 4.43 -9.85 4.18
N ALA A 15 3.52 -8.96 4.55
CA ALA A 15 3.44 -7.62 4.00
C ALA A 15 3.60 -6.60 5.13
N LYS A 16 4.54 -5.68 4.96
CA LYS A 16 4.76 -4.55 5.87
C LYS A 16 4.20 -3.28 5.22
N ILE A 17 3.38 -2.56 5.97
CA ILE A 17 2.92 -1.22 5.63
C ILE A 17 3.69 -0.24 6.51
N ILE A 18 4.35 0.72 5.89
CA ILE A 18 5.01 1.83 6.55
C ILE A 18 4.18 3.08 6.25
N VAL A 19 3.64 3.69 7.31
CA VAL A 19 2.85 4.92 7.25
C VAL A 19 3.75 6.06 7.73
N LYS A 20 4.06 6.99 6.84
CA LYS A 20 4.91 8.15 7.14
C LYS A 20 4.05 9.39 7.26
N GLY A 21 4.20 10.10 8.38
CA GLY A 21 3.57 11.39 8.65
C GLY A 21 4.56 12.52 8.54
N ASN A 22 4.37 13.37 7.54
CA ASN A 22 5.09 14.63 7.40
C ASN A 22 4.18 15.76 7.88
N VAL A 23 4.60 16.44 8.94
CA VAL A 23 3.93 17.64 9.44
C VAL A 23 4.37 18.80 8.56
N ALA A 24 3.42 19.45 7.89
CA ALA A 24 3.75 20.67 7.16
C ALA A 24 4.08 21.77 8.19
N ASN A 25 5.23 22.44 8.03
CA ASN A 25 5.67 23.48 8.95
C ASN A 25 4.54 24.52 9.13
N ASN A 26 4.15 24.76 10.38
CA ASN A 26 3.13 25.73 10.81
C ASN A 26 1.65 25.41 10.58
N SER A 27 1.28 24.20 10.16
CA SER A 27 -0.12 23.78 10.13
C SER A 27 -0.35 22.50 10.94
N LYS A 28 -1.55 22.36 11.52
CA LYS A 28 -2.01 21.09 12.10
C LYS A 28 -2.30 20.03 11.01
N GLN A 29 -1.68 20.16 9.83
CA GLN A 29 -1.90 19.31 8.68
C GLN A 29 -0.78 18.28 8.59
N ILE A 30 -1.17 17.01 8.56
CA ILE A 30 -0.26 15.88 8.40
C ILE A 30 -0.50 15.28 7.03
N ASN A 31 0.53 15.30 6.20
CA ASN A 31 0.56 14.55 4.96
C ASN A 31 0.96 13.11 5.27
N ILE A 32 0.08 12.19 4.91
CA ILE A 32 0.31 10.75 5.08
C ILE A 32 0.80 10.16 3.76
N ASP A 33 2.01 9.61 3.80
CA ASP A 33 2.60 8.80 2.74
C ASP A 33 2.62 7.33 3.15
N PHE A 34 2.51 6.45 2.16
CA PHE A 34 2.53 5.01 2.35
C PHE A 34 3.67 4.38 1.59
N GLU A 35 4.31 3.41 2.24
CA GLU A 35 5.28 2.53 1.63
C GLU A 35 4.90 1.08 1.96
N PHE A 36 4.90 0.24 0.93
CA PHE A 36 4.53 -1.16 1.03
C PHE A 36 5.76 -2.01 0.77
N LEU A 37 6.02 -2.95 1.66
CA LEU A 37 7.08 -3.93 1.52
C LEU A 37 6.50 -5.34 1.68
N ILE A 38 7.14 -6.31 1.04
CA ILE A 38 6.81 -7.72 1.16
C ILE A 38 8.05 -8.50 1.56
N LYS A 39 7.83 -9.65 2.20
CA LYS A 39 8.86 -10.64 2.50
C LYS A 39 8.26 -12.01 2.29
N GLU A 40 8.89 -12.83 1.46
CA GLU A 40 8.52 -14.24 1.30
C GLU A 40 9.27 -15.10 2.31
N LYS A 41 8.80 -16.34 2.56
CA LYS A 41 9.41 -17.28 3.50
C LYS A 41 10.93 -17.40 3.43
N HIS A 42 11.46 -17.37 2.20
CA HIS A 42 12.88 -17.56 1.93
C HIS A 42 13.66 -16.24 1.85
N ASP A 43 12.97 -15.10 1.91
CA ASP A 43 13.62 -13.80 1.90
C ASP A 43 14.19 -13.45 3.27
N LYS A 44 15.43 -12.97 3.27
CA LYS A 44 16.07 -12.45 4.49
C LYS A 44 15.54 -11.06 4.88
N TYR A 45 15.14 -10.25 3.90
CA TYR A 45 14.79 -8.84 4.09
C TYR A 45 13.48 -8.48 3.40
N PHE A 46 12.80 -7.46 3.94
CA PHE A 46 11.65 -6.84 3.28
C PHE A 46 12.08 -6.12 2.00
N ARG A 47 11.36 -6.36 0.91
CA ARG A 47 11.61 -5.78 -0.41
C ARG A 47 10.36 -5.09 -0.97
N SER A 48 10.55 -4.19 -1.92
CA SER A 48 9.43 -3.58 -2.64
C SER A 48 8.62 -4.66 -3.38
N PRO A 49 7.27 -4.60 -3.38
CA PRO A 49 6.44 -5.55 -4.10
C PRO A 49 6.70 -5.59 -5.59
N ILE A 50 7.18 -4.48 -6.14
CA ILE A 50 7.57 -4.30 -7.54
C ILE A 50 8.98 -3.72 -7.52
N GLY A 51 9.99 -4.59 -7.65
CA GLY A 51 11.40 -4.21 -7.79
C GLY A 51 11.80 -4.00 -9.26
N LEU A 52 13.07 -3.64 -9.49
CA LEU A 52 13.66 -3.40 -10.82
C LEU A 52 13.46 -4.55 -11.80
N GLU A 53 13.53 -5.80 -11.30
CA GLU A 53 13.38 -7.01 -12.09
C GLU A 53 11.91 -7.36 -12.42
N HIS A 54 10.94 -6.65 -11.83
CA HIS A 54 9.54 -6.95 -12.05
C HIS A 54 9.09 -6.45 -13.44
N PRO A 55 8.37 -7.25 -14.25
CA PRO A 55 7.95 -6.88 -15.62
C PRO A 55 6.99 -5.69 -15.68
N LYS A 56 6.55 -5.18 -14.53
CA LYS A 56 5.69 -4.00 -14.41
C LYS A 56 6.40 -2.80 -13.74
N TYR A 57 7.71 -2.87 -13.58
CA TYR A 57 8.52 -1.80 -13.00
C TYR A 57 8.54 -0.55 -13.88
N TRP A 58 8.69 -0.70 -15.19
CA TRP A 58 8.57 0.44 -16.14
C TRP A 58 7.20 1.13 -16.06
N LYS A 59 6.14 0.34 -15.79
CA LYS A 59 4.79 0.86 -15.59
C LYS A 59 4.70 1.60 -14.26
N LEU A 60 5.38 1.14 -13.21
CA LEU A 60 5.48 1.86 -11.94
C LEU A 60 6.14 3.23 -12.11
N GLN A 61 7.25 3.29 -12.86
CA GLN A 61 8.02 4.53 -13.06
C GLN A 61 7.27 5.61 -13.85
N SER A 62 6.40 5.20 -14.77
CA SER A 62 5.60 6.12 -15.60
C SER A 62 4.31 6.60 -14.93
N LEU A 63 3.98 6.08 -13.75
CA LEU A 63 2.77 6.45 -13.02
C LEU A 63 3.01 7.63 -12.07
N THR A 64 1.94 8.40 -11.82
CA THR A 64 1.93 9.38 -10.74
C THR A 64 2.11 8.68 -9.39
N LEU A 65 2.66 9.37 -8.40
CA LEU A 65 2.95 8.83 -7.06
C LEU A 65 1.75 8.06 -6.46
N GLU A 66 0.55 8.64 -6.54
CA GLU A 66 -0.69 8.01 -6.05
C GLU A 66 -1.00 6.68 -6.76
N LYS A 67 -0.85 6.63 -8.08
CA LYS A 67 -1.14 5.43 -8.88
C LYS A 67 -0.06 4.37 -8.66
N ALA A 68 1.20 4.78 -8.49
CA ALA A 68 2.30 3.90 -8.16
C ALA A 68 2.10 3.25 -6.78
N GLN A 69 1.71 4.02 -5.76
CA GLN A 69 1.38 3.51 -4.42
C GLN A 69 0.19 2.55 -4.44
N LEU A 70 -0.87 2.88 -5.19
CA LEU A 70 -2.03 1.99 -5.37
C LEU A 70 -1.65 0.68 -6.06
N MET A 71 -0.75 0.75 -7.04
CA MET A 71 -0.21 -0.43 -7.70
C MET A 71 0.62 -1.27 -6.72
N GLN A 72 1.51 -0.66 -5.95
CA GLN A 72 2.27 -1.37 -4.92
C GLN A 72 1.37 -2.03 -3.87
N LEU A 73 0.31 -1.35 -3.43
CA LEU A 73 -0.70 -1.91 -2.53
C LEU A 73 -1.30 -3.20 -3.11
N VAL A 74 -1.73 -3.17 -4.37
CA VAL A 74 -2.30 -4.36 -5.03
C VAL A 74 -1.28 -5.49 -5.12
N TYR A 75 -0.04 -5.21 -5.49
CA TYR A 75 1.01 -6.23 -5.62
C TYR A 75 1.50 -6.75 -4.27
N SER A 76 1.38 -5.97 -3.20
CA SER A 76 1.73 -6.38 -1.84
C SER A 76 0.78 -7.45 -1.27
N GLY A 77 -0.43 -7.58 -1.83
CA GLY A 77 -1.45 -8.49 -1.30
C GLY A 77 -2.20 -7.96 -0.09
N VAL A 78 -1.91 -6.72 0.34
CA VAL A 78 -2.60 -6.05 1.44
C VAL A 78 -4.03 -5.66 1.02
N SER A 79 -4.99 -6.08 1.84
CA SER A 79 -6.40 -5.69 1.68
C SER A 79 -6.66 -4.26 2.13
N LYS A 80 -7.72 -3.62 1.61
CA LYS A 80 -8.14 -2.28 2.06
C LYS A 80 -8.34 -2.24 3.59
N LYS A 81 -8.93 -3.29 4.17
CA LYS A 81 -9.15 -3.40 5.62
C LYS A 81 -7.84 -3.33 6.41
N GLN A 82 -6.79 -4.00 5.94
CA GLN A 82 -5.47 -3.97 6.58
C GLN A 82 -4.83 -2.58 6.49
N LEU A 83 -4.96 -1.92 5.34
CA LEU A 83 -4.50 -0.54 5.17
C LEU A 83 -5.27 0.42 6.09
N ASP A 84 -6.60 0.32 6.14
CA ASP A 84 -7.45 1.15 7.00
C ASP A 84 -7.10 0.94 8.49
N MET A 85 -6.76 -0.29 8.90
CA MET A 85 -6.26 -0.57 10.24
C MET A 85 -4.92 0.12 10.54
N ALA A 86 -3.96 0.06 9.61
CA ALA A 86 -2.68 0.74 9.79
C ALA A 86 -2.84 2.28 9.86
N ILE A 87 -3.73 2.85 9.05
CA ILE A 87 -4.07 4.28 9.08
C ILE A 87 -4.72 4.65 10.42
N LYS A 88 -5.67 3.84 10.91
CA LYS A 88 -6.37 4.10 12.16
C LYS A 88 -5.39 4.13 13.34
N GLU A 89 -4.49 3.16 13.42
CA GLU A 89 -3.45 3.12 14.47
C GLU A 89 -2.51 4.30 14.38
N PHE A 90 -2.06 4.65 13.17
CA PHE A 90 -1.23 5.83 12.97
C PHE A 90 -1.92 7.12 13.43
N LYS A 91 -3.21 7.28 13.13
CA LYS A 91 -4.00 8.43 13.59
C LYS A 91 -4.16 8.46 15.11
N GLN A 92 -4.36 7.29 15.73
CA GLN A 92 -4.40 7.16 17.20
C GLN A 92 -3.05 7.54 17.82
N PHE A 93 -1.95 7.14 17.19
CA PHE A 93 -0.60 7.45 17.66
C PHE A 93 -0.26 8.94 17.57
N PHE A 94 -0.74 9.62 16.52
CA PHE A 94 -0.57 11.08 16.38
C PHE A 94 -1.45 11.91 17.32
N GLY A 95 -2.56 11.34 17.80
CA GLY A 95 -3.48 11.99 18.71
C GLY A 95 -4.55 12.88 18.04
N PRO A 96 -5.58 13.27 18.79
CA PRO A 96 -6.66 14.11 18.30
C PRO A 96 -6.17 15.56 18.10
N GLY A 97 -6.52 16.19 16.98
CA GLY A 97 -6.22 17.60 16.72
C GLY A 97 -5.45 17.88 15.43
N TYR A 98 -5.05 16.84 14.69
CA TYR A 98 -4.45 16.99 13.37
C TYR A 98 -5.46 16.71 12.24
N VAL A 99 -5.37 17.50 11.18
CA VAL A 99 -6.08 17.28 9.93
C VAL A 99 -5.19 16.40 9.05
N PHE A 100 -5.63 15.17 8.81
CA PHE A 100 -4.89 14.21 8.00
C PHE A 100 -5.27 14.37 6.53
N SER A 101 -4.35 14.86 5.71
CA SER A 101 -4.43 14.79 4.25
C SER A 101 -3.83 13.46 3.80
N ASN A 102 -4.69 12.51 3.44
CA ASN A 102 -4.25 11.29 2.77
C ASN A 102 -3.76 11.69 1.37
N GLY A 103 -2.49 11.45 1.05
CA GLY A 103 -1.99 11.62 -0.32
C GLY A 103 -2.73 10.72 -1.32
N ILE A 104 -3.37 9.66 -0.84
CA ILE A 104 -4.13 8.72 -1.67
C ILE A 104 -5.63 8.88 -1.39
N LYS A 105 -6.39 9.37 -2.38
CA LYS A 105 -7.86 9.20 -2.43
C LYS A 105 -8.19 7.74 -2.77
N ILE A 106 -7.93 6.82 -1.84
CA ILE A 106 -8.11 5.36 -1.98
C ILE A 106 -9.57 5.03 -2.34
N GLU A 107 -10.52 5.82 -1.85
CA GLU A 107 -11.95 5.56 -1.97
C GLU A 107 -12.51 5.81 -3.37
N GLU A 108 -12.07 6.88 -4.05
CA GLU A 108 -12.51 7.21 -5.40
C GLU A 108 -11.91 6.25 -6.45
N ARG A 109 -10.66 5.78 -6.24
CA ARG A 109 -9.97 4.97 -7.25
C ARG A 109 -10.09 3.46 -7.10
N LEU A 110 -10.50 2.93 -5.94
CA LEU A 110 -10.90 1.52 -5.87
C LEU A 110 -12.17 1.24 -6.70
N LYS A 111 -13.05 2.23 -6.88
CA LYS A 111 -14.20 2.13 -7.80
C LYS A 111 -13.75 2.07 -9.26
N THR A 112 -12.75 2.86 -9.68
CA THR A 112 -12.21 2.81 -11.05
C THR A 112 -11.30 1.61 -11.31
N LEU A 113 -10.67 1.06 -10.27
CA LEU A 113 -9.95 -0.22 -10.34
C LEU A 113 -10.86 -1.44 -10.52
N LYS A 114 -12.19 -1.33 -10.35
CA LYS A 114 -13.11 -2.42 -10.71
C LYS A 114 -13.01 -2.81 -12.19
N GLY A 115 -12.60 -1.88 -13.08
CA GLY A 115 -12.31 -2.17 -14.48
C GLY A 115 -10.97 -2.88 -14.71
N ILE A 116 -10.02 -2.79 -13.78
CA ILE A 116 -8.68 -3.42 -13.87
C ILE A 116 -8.64 -4.75 -13.10
N ARG A 117 -9.50 -4.95 -12.09
CA ARG A 117 -9.47 -6.10 -11.18
C ARG A 117 -10.13 -7.39 -11.69
N LEU A 118 -10.94 -7.37 -12.75
CA LEU A 118 -11.65 -8.58 -13.18
C LEU A 118 -10.90 -9.43 -14.21
N THR A 119 -9.95 -8.89 -14.96
CA THR A 119 -9.26 -9.68 -16.01
C THR A 119 -8.03 -10.42 -15.49
N ASP A 120 -7.18 -9.78 -14.67
CA ASP A 120 -5.92 -10.40 -14.21
C ASP A 120 -6.12 -11.36 -13.01
N ILE A 121 -7.09 -11.09 -12.12
CA ILE A 121 -7.39 -11.97 -10.97
C ILE A 121 -8.18 -13.21 -11.43
N ASN A 122 -9.15 -13.06 -12.33
CA ASN A 122 -9.87 -14.21 -12.88
C ASN A 122 -8.96 -15.07 -13.77
N ARG A 123 -8.00 -14.50 -14.51
CA ARG A 123 -7.05 -15.33 -15.30
C ARG A 123 -6.21 -16.25 -14.42
N ARG A 124 -5.74 -15.77 -13.26
CA ARG A 124 -4.96 -16.61 -12.33
C ARG A 124 -5.81 -17.67 -11.64
N LEU A 125 -7.07 -17.36 -11.30
CA LEU A 125 -8.00 -18.34 -10.76
C LEU A 125 -8.48 -19.37 -11.81
N LEU A 126 -8.59 -18.99 -13.09
CA LEU A 126 -9.00 -19.90 -14.17
C LEU A 126 -7.86 -20.77 -14.74
N MET A 127 -6.60 -20.42 -14.49
CA MET A 127 -5.44 -21.24 -14.88
C MET A 127 -5.02 -22.27 -13.82
N THR A 128 -5.80 -22.39 -12.75
CA THR A 128 -5.59 -23.37 -11.66
C THR A 128 -6.78 -24.32 -11.48
N ALA A 129 -7.65 -24.43 -12.49
CA ALA A 129 -8.75 -25.38 -12.56
C ALA A 129 -8.48 -26.44 -13.63
#